data_AF-A0A959T5H8-F1
#
_entry.id   AF-A0A959T5H8-F1
#
_cell.length_a   1.000
_cell.length_b   1.000
_cell.length_c   1.000
_cell.angle_alpha   90.00
_cell.angle_beta   90.00
_cell.angle_gamma   90.00
#
_symmetry.space_group_name_H-M   'P 1'
#
loop_
_entity.id
_entity.type
_entity.pdbx_description
1 polymer ?
#
loop_
_entity_poly.entity_id
_entity_poly.type
_entity_poly.pdbx_seq_one_letter_code
_entity_poly.pdbx_strand_id
1 'polypeptide(L)' 'VLFTGVEAVVQSAVNDGVCAGGTWTFQAADGATAYEWSFGDGNTATGPSVAHQYSTTGTYQVQLVVSEGL' A
#
# COMPACT_ATOMS: atom_id res chain seq x y z
N VAL A 1 -12.85 -22.80 5.79
CA VAL A 1 -12.77 -22.99 4.32
C VAL A 1 -11.31 -22.76 3.98
N LEU A 2 -10.57 -23.80 3.58
CA LEU A 2 -9.14 -23.68 3.28
C LEU A 2 -9.00 -23.04 1.91
N PHE A 3 -8.52 -21.80 1.86
CA PHE A 3 -8.15 -21.18 0.59
C PHE A 3 -6.69 -21.52 0.31
N THR A 4 -6.48 -22.47 -0.59
CA THR A 4 -5.18 -22.65 -1.25
C THR A 4 -5.14 -21.69 -2.43
N GLY A 5 -4.29 -20.67 -2.35
CA GLY A 5 -4.08 -19.70 -3.41
C GLY A 5 -3.79 -18.33 -2.82
N VAL A 6 -2.73 -17.68 -3.33
CA VAL A 6 -2.27 -16.33 -2.98
C VAL A 6 -3.44 -15.41 -2.66
N GLU A 7 -3.69 -15.18 -1.36
CA GLU A 7 -4.66 -14.19 -0.92
C GLU A 7 -3.99 -12.81 -0.97
N ALA A 8 -4.18 -12.12 -2.10
CA ALA A 8 -3.93 -10.69 -2.17
C ALA A 8 -4.94 -9.96 -1.28
N VAL A 9 -4.59 -9.70 -0.02
CA VAL A 9 -5.43 -8.86 0.84
C VAL A 9 -5.28 -7.42 0.35
N VAL A 10 -6.27 -6.94 -0.40
CA VAL A 10 -6.35 -5.52 -0.79
C VAL A 10 -6.74 -4.72 0.44
N GLN A 11 -5.76 -4.15 1.13
CA GLN A 11 -6.03 -3.10 2.12
C GLN A 11 -6.15 -1.77 1.38
N SER A 12 -7.37 -1.23 1.31
CA SER A 12 -7.63 0.10 0.77
C SER A 12 -7.67 1.11 1.90
N ALA A 13 -6.73 2.05 1.90
CA ALA A 13 -6.74 3.20 2.78
C ALA A 13 -6.99 4.48 1.97
N VAL A 14 -7.84 5.36 2.50
CA VAL A 14 -8.07 6.69 1.93
C VAL A 14 -7.35 7.70 2.81
N ASN A 15 -6.39 8.42 2.22
CA ASN A 15 -5.74 9.52 2.92
C ASN A 15 -6.54 10.80 2.63
N ASP A 16 -7.43 11.17 3.54
CA ASP A 16 -8.17 12.43 3.45
C ASP A 16 -7.32 13.56 4.07
N GLY A 17 -6.95 14.55 3.26
CA GLY A 17 -6.15 15.70 3.72
C GLY A 17 -4.63 15.60 3.52
N VAL A 18 -4.16 14.87 2.51
CA VAL A 18 -2.74 14.91 2.12
C VAL A 18 -2.36 16.31 1.63
N CYS A 19 -1.38 16.95 2.27
CA CYS A 19 -0.82 18.23 1.81
C CYS A 19 0.35 18.01 0.83
N ALA A 20 0.46 18.88 -0.17
CA ALA A 20 1.55 18.86 -1.14
C ALA A 20 2.93 18.90 -0.46
N GLY A 21 3.81 17.97 -0.86
CA GLY A 21 5.15 17.81 -0.32
C GLY A 21 5.22 17.04 1.01
N GLY A 22 4.10 16.58 1.56
CA GLY A 22 4.08 15.73 2.75
C GLY A 22 4.56 14.31 2.45
N THR A 23 5.44 13.79 3.29
CA THR A 23 5.87 12.38 3.26
C THR A 23 5.07 11.57 4.26
N TRP A 24 4.48 10.48 3.81
CA TRP A 24 3.67 9.57 4.61
C TRP A 24 4.28 8.17 4.60
N THR A 25 4.32 7.55 5.77
CA THR A 25 4.83 6.18 5.93
C THR A 25 3.67 5.19 5.98
N PHE A 26 3.73 4.19 5.12
CA PHE A 26 2.79 3.07 5.03
C PHE A 26 3.47 1.83 5.58
N GLN A 27 2.75 1.10 6.44
CA GLN A 27 3.21 -0.12 7.07
C GLN A 27 2.19 -1.22 6.83
N ALA A 28 2.63 -2.33 6.27
CA ALA A 28 1.83 -3.53 6.13
C ALA A 28 1.88 -4.37 7.40
N ALA A 29 0.85 -5.19 7.61
CA ALA A 29 0.90 -6.23 8.63
C ALA A 29 1.98 -7.27 8.27
N ASP A 30 2.64 -7.79 9.30
CA ASP A 30 3.65 -8.85 9.15
C ASP A 30 2.99 -10.18 8.78
N GLY A 31 3.72 -11.03 8.05
CA GLY A 31 3.25 -12.34 7.60
C GLY A 31 3.53 -12.65 6.13
N ALA A 32 3.54 -11.63 5.27
CA ALA A 32 3.70 -11.82 3.84
C ALA A 32 5.17 -11.87 3.39
N THR A 33 5.41 -12.57 2.29
CA THR A 33 6.74 -12.68 1.65
C THR A 33 7.00 -11.58 0.62
N ALA A 34 5.96 -11.02 0.03
CA ALA A 34 6.07 -9.87 -0.87
C ALA A 34 4.94 -8.85 -0.63
N TYR A 35 5.27 -7.60 -0.92
CA TYR A 35 4.43 -6.42 -0.71
C TYR A 35 4.54 -5.50 -1.92
N GLU A 36 3.41 -5.15 -2.52
CA GLU A 36 3.32 -4.19 -3.62
C GLU A 36 2.28 -3.13 -3.30
N TRP A 37 2.71 -1.88 -3.29
CA TRP A 37 1.88 -0.71 -2.99
C TRP A 37 1.58 0.07 -4.27
N SER A 38 0.33 0.53 -4.41
CA SER A 38 -0.08 1.54 -5.37
C SER A 38 -0.71 2.71 -4.62
N PHE A 39 -0.23 3.93 -4.85
CA PHE A 39 -0.65 5.10 -4.08
C PHE A 39 -1.79 5.90 -4.72
N GLY A 40 -2.28 5.48 -5.89
CA GLY A 40 -3.36 6.17 -6.61
C GLY A 40 -2.95 7.49 -7.28
N ASP A 41 -1.68 7.90 -7.17
CA ASP A 41 -1.07 9.04 -7.88
C ASP A 41 -0.21 8.61 -9.08
N GLY A 42 -0.20 7.30 -9.38
CA GLY A 42 0.61 6.68 -10.42
C GLY A 42 1.93 6.09 -9.93
N ASN A 43 2.32 6.34 -8.67
CA ASN A 43 3.52 5.76 -8.08
C ASN A 43 3.23 4.42 -7.39
N THR A 44 4.27 3.59 -7.33
CA THR A 44 4.25 2.29 -6.64
C THR A 44 5.49 2.13 -5.77
N ALA A 45 5.41 1.23 -4.79
CA ALA A 45 6.55 0.87 -3.94
C ALA A 45 6.49 -0.60 -3.54
N THR A 46 7.62 -1.15 -3.12
CA THR A 46 7.71 -2.53 -2.62
C THR A 46 8.32 -2.55 -1.22
N GLY A 47 7.87 -3.51 -0.42
CA GLY A 47 8.36 -3.73 0.94
C GLY A 47 7.30 -3.55 2.03
N PRO A 48 7.56 -4.09 3.23
CA PRO A 48 6.61 -4.08 4.33
C PRO A 48 6.40 -2.68 4.94
N SER A 49 7.36 -1.77 4.78
CA SER A 49 7.28 -0.38 5.21
C SER A 49 7.84 0.52 4.14
N VAL A 50 7.04 1.47 3.65
CA VAL A 50 7.42 2.37 2.55
C VAL A 50 7.07 3.80 2.91
N ALA A 51 7.92 4.75 2.51
CA ALA A 51 7.64 6.17 2.61
C ALA A 51 7.28 6.71 1.22
N HIS A 52 6.17 7.43 1.11
CA HIS A 52 5.73 8.04 -0.14
C HIS A 52 5.42 9.53 0.04
N GLN A 53 5.79 10.34 -0.94
CA GLN A 53 5.56 11.77 -0.94
C GLN A 53 4.58 12.13 -2.04
N TYR A 54 3.48 12.79 -1.67
CA TYR A 54 2.51 13.28 -2.63
C TYR A 54 2.87 14.71 -3.05
N SER A 55 3.01 14.93 -4.36
CA SER A 55 3.39 16.23 -4.91
C SER A 55 2.22 17.23 -4.92
N THR A 56 0.98 16.73 -4.96
CA THR A 56 -0.22 17.56 -4.97
C THR A 56 -1.10 17.24 -3.76
N THR A 57 -1.87 18.23 -3.33
CA THR A 57 -2.90 18.04 -2.32
C THR A 57 -4.08 17.31 -2.96
N GLY A 58 -4.59 16.28 -2.30
CA GLY A 58 -5.72 15.52 -2.82
C GLY A 58 -6.08 14.33 -1.95
N THR A 59 -7.13 13.64 -2.36
CA THR A 59 -7.54 12.36 -1.79
C THR A 59 -7.00 11.25 -2.67
N TYR A 60 -6.25 10.33 -2.08
CA TYR A 60 -5.60 9.23 -2.80
C TYR A 60 -6.10 7.89 -2.26
N GLN A 61 -6.40 6.97 -3.19
CA GLN A 61 -6.70 5.58 -2.86
C GLN A 61 -5.41 4.78 -2.88
N VAL A 62 -4.99 4.32 -1.70
CA VAL A 62 -3.81 3.46 -1.56
C VAL A 62 -4.25 2.02 -1.55
N GLN A 63 -3.59 1.18 -2.35
CA GLN A 63 -3.80 -0.26 -2.43
C GLN A 63 -2.51 -0.98 -2.07
N LEU A 64 -2.63 -1.99 -1.22
CA LEU A 64 -1.55 -2.94 -0.92
C LEU A 64 -1.95 -4.31 -1.47
N VAL A 65 -1.05 -4.97 -2.18
CA VAL A 65 -1.14 -6.37 -2.56
C VAL A 65 -0.04 -7.11 -1.80
N VAL A 66 -0.44 -8.10 -1.00
CA VAL A 66 0.48 -8.99 -0.28
C VAL A 66 0.45 -10.38 -0.89
N SER A 67 1.57 -11.09 -0.87
CA SER A 67 1.62 -12.50 -1.22
C SER A 67 2.47 -13.30 -0.24
N GLU A 68 1.89 -14.40 0.22
CA GLU A 68 2.54 -15.40 1.06
C GLU A 68 3.25 -16.40 0.12
N GLY A 69 4.55 -16.55 0.28
CA GLY A 69 5.36 -17.50 -0.47
C GLY A 69 5.05 -18.89 0.06
N LEU A 70 4.55 -19.74 -0.84
CA LEU A 70 4.14 -21.12 -0.58
C LEU A 70 5.22 -21.97 0.10
#